data_AF-A0A1Z3LXJ1-F1
#
_entry.id   AF-A0A1Z3LXJ1-F1
#
_cell.length_a   1.000
_cell.length_b   1.000
_cell.length_c   1.000
_cell.angle_alpha   90.00
_cell.angle_beta   90.00
_cell.angle_gamma   90.00
#
_symmetry.space_group_name_H-M   'P 1'
#
loop_
_entity.id
_entity.type
_entity.pdbx_description
1 polymer ?
#
loop_
_entity_poly.entity_id
_entity_poly.type
_entity_poly.pdbx_seq_one_letter_code
_entity_poly.pdbx_strand_id
1 'polypeptide(L)'
;MTTEGNDVIMAAVLDALTMVQGQLDTIAKSNARIEATHKDILHRLDTIDAGQAGVTDLVPVLETILGRLIEDRDVNRAGFAKTAEVAAFAYAAAMGNRMPLPVEVADDPLLERFMLLQPPDHVAEGRALVEWRRTIKSAGTAELVDVLSRQYEPSPTDTPEARVLRYQLAALTRAEIDGRGDALPALPHGTVAQDRSSQARKARSEDLARVWRAGPSVALFAEAELAPTLDLFAKAEREREGTIGEAQLSAELAALHGELGDRIEAGERPSLPRGRETNAGERSSAIEADNSRRR
;
A
#
# COMPACT_ATOMS: atom_id res chain seq x y z
N MET A 1 -105.82 61.46 -4.65
CA MET A 1 -104.80 60.74 -3.85
C MET A 1 -104.27 59.49 -4.57
N THR A 2 -104.13 59.49 -5.90
CA THR A 2 -103.65 58.32 -6.69
C THR A 2 -102.35 58.58 -7.45
N THR A 3 -101.94 59.85 -7.58
CA THR A 3 -100.67 60.26 -8.20
C THR A 3 -99.50 60.23 -7.21
N GLU A 4 -99.69 60.73 -5.98
CA GLU A 4 -98.63 60.74 -4.95
C GLU A 4 -98.14 59.34 -4.55
N GLY A 5 -99.03 58.33 -4.52
CA GLY A 5 -98.63 56.95 -4.19
C GLY A 5 -97.81 56.28 -5.29
N ASN A 6 -98.02 56.66 -6.56
CA ASN A 6 -97.28 56.11 -7.70
C ASN A 6 -95.87 56.70 -7.78
N ASP A 7 -95.72 57.98 -7.44
CA ASP A 7 -94.43 58.67 -7.40
C ASP A 7 -93.53 58.15 -6.28
N VAL A 8 -94.11 57.80 -5.12
CA VAL A 8 -93.37 57.19 -3.99
C VAL A 8 -92.86 55.78 -4.32
N ILE A 9 -93.67 54.97 -5.02
CA ILE A 9 -93.26 53.62 -5.44
C ILE A 9 -92.16 53.70 -6.50
N MET A 10 -92.29 54.61 -7.48
CA MET A 10 -91.24 54.86 -8.48
C MET A 10 -89.92 55.32 -7.84
N ALA A 11 -89.98 56.22 -6.86
CA ALA A 11 -88.81 56.68 -6.12
C ALA A 11 -88.13 55.53 -5.34
N ALA A 12 -88.91 54.67 -4.67
CA ALA A 12 -88.39 53.51 -3.97
C ALA A 12 -87.77 52.46 -4.91
N VAL A 13 -88.34 52.26 -6.10
CA VAL A 13 -87.77 51.37 -7.12
C VAL A 13 -86.47 51.93 -7.68
N LEU A 14 -86.40 53.24 -7.93
CA LEU A 14 -85.17 53.90 -8.38
C LEU A 14 -84.07 53.84 -7.32
N ASP A 15 -84.41 54.03 -6.04
CA ASP A 15 -83.47 53.92 -4.92
C ASP A 15 -82.96 52.47 -4.70
N ALA A 16 -83.83 51.48 -4.90
CA ALA A 16 -83.41 50.07 -4.91
C ALA A 16 -82.48 49.78 -6.10
N LEU A 17 -82.72 50.37 -7.27
CA LEU A 17 -81.90 50.17 -8.47
C LEU A 17 -80.52 50.82 -8.34
N THR A 18 -80.43 52.00 -7.74
CA THR A 18 -79.15 52.67 -7.43
C THR A 18 -78.38 51.90 -6.36
N MET A 19 -79.06 51.32 -5.36
CA MET A 19 -78.43 50.44 -4.36
C MET A 19 -77.85 49.17 -5.01
N VAL A 20 -78.61 48.51 -5.88
CA VAL A 20 -78.14 47.33 -6.62
C VAL A 20 -76.97 47.68 -7.55
N GLN A 21 -76.99 48.84 -8.21
CA GLN A 21 -75.86 49.32 -9.01
C GLN A 21 -74.61 49.56 -8.15
N GLY A 22 -74.76 50.16 -6.97
CA GLY A 22 -73.66 50.34 -6.02
C GLY A 22 -73.10 49.00 -5.49
N GLN A 23 -73.96 48.01 -5.28
CA GLN A 23 -73.54 46.65 -4.92
C GLN A 23 -72.82 45.94 -6.07
N LEU A 24 -73.28 46.10 -7.31
CA LEU A 24 -72.60 45.55 -8.49
C LEU A 24 -71.24 46.20 -8.72
N ASP A 25 -71.12 47.51 -8.53
CA ASP A 25 -69.84 48.22 -8.64
C ASP A 25 -68.84 47.79 -7.55
N THR A 26 -69.32 47.54 -6.33
CA THR A 26 -68.47 47.02 -5.24
C THR A 26 -68.06 45.58 -5.48
N ILE A 27 -68.94 44.73 -6.02
CA ILE A 27 -68.61 43.36 -6.46
C ILE A 27 -67.60 43.39 -7.61
N ALA A 28 -67.78 44.27 -8.61
CA ALA A 28 -66.85 44.40 -9.72
C ALA A 28 -65.45 44.82 -9.25
N LYS A 29 -65.36 45.79 -8.33
CA LYS A 29 -64.10 46.20 -7.69
C LYS A 29 -63.48 45.07 -6.86
N SER A 30 -64.30 44.31 -6.15
CA SER A 30 -63.85 43.15 -5.37
C SER A 30 -63.28 42.06 -6.28
N ASN A 31 -63.95 41.73 -7.38
CA ASN A 31 -63.50 40.75 -8.35
C ASN A 31 -62.18 41.18 -9.01
N ALA A 32 -62.07 42.44 -9.43
CA ALA A 32 -60.82 42.97 -9.98
C ALA A 32 -59.65 42.88 -8.99
N ARG A 33 -59.90 43.13 -7.69
CA ARG A 33 -58.89 42.97 -6.64
C ARG A 33 -58.50 41.50 -6.42
N ILE A 34 -59.48 40.59 -6.45
CA ILE A 34 -59.26 39.15 -6.32
C ILE A 34 -58.42 38.65 -7.50
N GLU A 35 -58.74 39.04 -8.74
CA GLU A 35 -57.99 38.67 -9.93
C GLU A 35 -56.54 39.18 -9.88
N ALA A 36 -56.34 40.43 -9.46
CA ALA A 36 -55.00 40.99 -9.28
C ALA A 36 -54.20 40.22 -8.21
N THR A 37 -54.83 39.85 -7.10
CA THR A 37 -54.20 39.07 -6.02
C THR A 37 -53.89 37.64 -6.50
N HIS A 38 -54.78 37.03 -7.27
CA HIS A 38 -54.57 35.69 -7.83
C HIS A 38 -53.39 35.68 -8.81
N LYS A 39 -53.29 36.71 -9.66
CA LYS A 39 -52.16 36.86 -10.58
C LYS A 39 -50.83 37.04 -9.84
N ASP A 40 -50.82 37.80 -8.74
CA ASP A 40 -49.63 37.95 -7.90
C ASP A 40 -49.24 36.62 -7.22
N ILE A 41 -50.21 35.86 -6.72
CA ILE A 41 -49.95 34.54 -6.11
C ILE A 41 -49.37 33.57 -7.13
N LEU A 42 -49.94 33.50 -8.34
CA LEU A 42 -49.41 32.64 -9.41
C LEU A 42 -47.97 33.03 -9.78
N HIS A 43 -47.70 34.33 -9.94
CA HIS A 43 -46.35 34.80 -10.24
C HIS A 43 -45.33 34.44 -9.16
N ARG A 44 -45.74 34.52 -7.88
CA ARG A 44 -44.89 34.11 -6.75
C ARG A 44 -44.67 32.59 -6.72
N LEU A 45 -45.67 31.79 -7.06
CA LEU A 45 -45.52 30.33 -7.18
C LEU A 45 -44.56 29.96 -8.31
N ASP A 46 -44.70 30.56 -9.49
CA ASP A 46 -43.77 30.34 -10.61
C ASP A 46 -42.32 30.65 -10.23
N THR A 47 -42.12 31.72 -9.44
CA THR A 47 -40.80 32.11 -8.93
C THR A 47 -40.24 31.09 -7.93
N ILE A 48 -41.10 30.55 -7.06
CA ILE A 48 -40.73 29.50 -6.10
C ILE A 48 -40.38 28.21 -6.83
N ASP A 49 -41.19 27.79 -7.81
CA ASP A 49 -40.98 26.57 -8.59
C ASP A 49 -39.68 26.65 -9.40
N ALA A 50 -39.41 27.80 -10.03
CA ALA A 50 -38.13 28.04 -10.71
C ALA A 50 -36.93 28.00 -9.74
N GLY A 51 -37.09 28.53 -8.52
CA GLY A 51 -36.08 28.44 -7.47
C GLY A 51 -35.86 27.01 -6.95
N GLN A 52 -36.92 26.22 -6.83
CA GLN A 52 -36.87 24.83 -6.38
C GLN A 52 -36.29 23.89 -7.43
N ALA A 53 -36.53 24.14 -8.72
CA ALA A 53 -35.91 23.40 -9.81
C ALA A 53 -34.37 23.46 -9.71
N GLY A 54 -33.81 24.68 -9.53
CA GLY A 54 -32.38 24.87 -9.37
C GLY A 54 -31.78 24.21 -8.12
N VAL A 55 -32.53 24.13 -7.02
CA VAL A 55 -32.08 23.43 -5.80
C VAL A 55 -32.15 21.90 -5.96
N THR A 56 -33.17 21.40 -6.65
CA THR A 56 -33.34 19.96 -6.91
C THR A 56 -32.21 19.40 -7.76
N ASP A 57 -31.71 20.19 -8.72
CA ASP A 57 -30.59 19.80 -9.57
C ASP A 57 -29.24 19.80 -8.83
N LEU A 58 -29.11 20.55 -7.71
CA LEU A 58 -27.87 20.63 -6.93
C LEU A 58 -27.71 19.47 -5.92
N VAL A 59 -28.80 18.89 -5.44
CA VAL A 59 -28.76 17.81 -4.43
C VAL A 59 -27.97 16.59 -4.95
N PRO A 60 -28.21 16.04 -6.15
CA PRO A 60 -27.44 14.90 -6.66
C PRO A 60 -25.95 15.21 -6.84
N VAL A 61 -25.62 16.45 -7.21
CA VAL A 61 -24.23 16.90 -7.38
C VAL A 61 -23.52 16.93 -6.02
N LEU A 62 -24.18 17.45 -4.99
CA LEU A 62 -23.66 17.48 -3.62
C LEU A 62 -23.51 16.06 -3.04
N GLU A 63 -24.47 15.16 -3.28
CA GLU A 63 -24.37 13.75 -2.88
C GLU A 63 -23.19 13.05 -3.55
N THR A 64 -22.95 13.31 -4.83
CA THR A 64 -21.78 12.76 -5.56
C THR A 64 -20.46 13.30 -5.00
N ILE A 65 -20.40 14.60 -4.70
CA ILE A 65 -19.21 15.24 -4.10
C ILE A 65 -18.96 14.69 -2.69
N LEU A 66 -20.00 14.56 -1.86
CA LEU A 66 -19.92 13.97 -0.53
C LEU A 66 -19.46 12.51 -0.58
N GLY A 67 -19.99 11.72 -1.53
CA GLY A 67 -19.57 10.33 -1.75
C GLY A 67 -18.07 10.24 -2.04
N ARG A 68 -17.58 11.03 -3.01
CA ARG A 68 -16.14 11.09 -3.33
C ARG A 68 -15.29 11.55 -2.15
N LEU A 69 -15.74 12.55 -1.40
CA LEU A 69 -15.04 13.05 -0.20
C LEU A 69 -14.94 11.99 0.90
N ILE A 70 -15.98 11.18 1.08
CA ILE A 70 -15.97 10.08 2.07
C ILE A 70 -14.99 8.99 1.63
N GLU A 71 -15.05 8.57 0.36
CA GLU A 71 -14.12 7.60 -0.23
C GLU A 71 -12.66 8.06 -0.10
N ASP A 72 -12.37 9.31 -0.50
CA ASP A 72 -11.03 9.90 -0.38
C ASP A 72 -10.57 9.95 1.08
N ARG A 73 -11.47 10.30 2.01
CA ARG A 73 -11.13 10.34 3.44
C ARG A 73 -10.79 8.96 3.98
N ASP A 74 -11.53 7.92 3.58
CA ASP A 74 -11.31 6.56 4.04
C ASP A 74 -10.00 5.99 3.47
N VAL A 75 -9.69 6.26 2.18
CA VAL A 75 -8.41 5.94 1.55
C VAL A 75 -7.25 6.66 2.27
N ASN A 76 -7.38 7.96 2.52
CA ASN A 76 -6.37 8.74 3.23
C ASN A 76 -6.15 8.24 4.65
N ARG A 77 -7.23 7.92 5.38
CA ARG A 77 -7.14 7.37 6.75
C ARG A 77 -6.41 6.03 6.77
N ALA A 78 -6.70 5.15 5.81
CA ALA A 78 -6.01 3.87 5.66
C ALA A 78 -4.51 4.08 5.36
N GLY A 79 -4.17 5.01 4.45
CA GLY A 79 -2.79 5.36 4.12
C GLY A 79 -2.01 5.94 5.30
N PHE A 80 -2.60 6.85 6.08
CA PHE A 80 -1.98 7.41 7.28
C PHE A 80 -1.77 6.35 8.37
N ALA A 81 -2.73 5.46 8.58
CA ALA A 81 -2.60 4.37 9.56
C ALA A 81 -1.42 3.47 9.21
N LYS A 82 -1.27 3.10 7.94
CA LYS A 82 -0.18 2.23 7.48
C LYS A 82 1.19 2.90 7.55
N THR A 83 1.26 4.20 7.24
CA THR A 83 2.49 4.98 7.39
C THR A 83 2.91 5.10 8.86
N ALA A 84 1.93 5.32 9.75
CA ALA A 84 2.18 5.37 11.19
C ALA A 84 2.63 4.00 11.73
N GLU A 85 2.09 2.90 11.20
CA GLU A 85 2.51 1.55 11.54
C GLU A 85 3.98 1.30 11.14
N VAL A 86 4.35 1.61 9.89
CA VAL A 86 5.76 1.53 9.45
C VAL A 86 6.67 2.39 10.33
N ALA A 87 6.27 3.62 10.64
CA ALA A 87 7.04 4.52 11.50
C ALA A 87 7.20 3.97 12.93
N ALA A 88 6.15 3.37 13.49
CA ALA A 88 6.18 2.73 14.81
C ALA A 88 7.13 1.51 14.82
N PHE A 89 7.09 0.68 13.78
CA PHE A 89 8.03 -0.45 13.64
C PHE A 89 9.46 0.03 13.43
N ALA A 90 9.69 1.07 12.61
CA ALA A 90 11.01 1.65 12.43
C ALA A 90 11.57 2.24 13.74
N TYR A 91 10.73 2.93 14.51
CA TYR A 91 11.09 3.45 15.84
C TYR A 91 11.39 2.31 16.83
N ALA A 92 10.54 1.28 16.87
CA ALA A 92 10.75 0.10 17.71
C ALA A 92 12.06 -0.62 17.36
N ALA A 93 12.34 -0.78 16.06
CA ALA A 93 13.60 -1.33 15.56
C ALA A 93 14.81 -0.48 15.97
N ALA A 94 14.72 0.85 15.85
CA ALA A 94 15.75 1.78 16.31
C ALA A 94 15.99 1.69 17.83
N MET A 95 14.96 1.38 18.60
CA MET A 95 15.04 1.12 20.05
C MET A 95 15.47 -0.31 20.40
N GLY A 96 15.86 -1.12 19.41
CA GLY A 96 16.38 -2.47 19.60
C GLY A 96 15.34 -3.59 19.62
N ASN A 97 14.05 -3.29 19.41
CA ASN A 97 12.99 -4.30 19.30
C ASN A 97 12.96 -4.90 17.89
N ARG A 98 13.19 -6.21 17.78
CA ARG A 98 13.36 -6.93 16.50
C ARG A 98 12.12 -7.74 16.09
N MET A 99 10.93 -7.21 16.35
CA MET A 99 9.69 -7.84 15.90
C MET A 99 9.60 -7.75 14.37
N PRO A 100 9.28 -8.86 13.66
CA PRO A 100 9.08 -8.79 12.22
C PRO A 100 7.89 -7.88 11.88
N LEU A 101 7.97 -7.20 10.74
CA LEU A 101 6.86 -6.40 10.21
C LEU A 101 5.66 -7.32 9.91
N PRO A 102 4.42 -6.86 10.18
CA PRO A 102 3.21 -7.55 9.72
C PRO A 102 3.23 -7.73 8.20
N VAL A 103 2.70 -8.84 7.73
CA VAL A 103 2.78 -9.25 6.31
C VAL A 103 2.11 -8.20 5.41
N GLU A 104 1.00 -7.63 5.86
CA GLU A 104 0.25 -6.61 5.14
C GLU A 104 1.06 -5.33 4.93
N VAL A 105 1.93 -5.00 5.88
CA VAL A 105 2.84 -3.84 5.81
C VAL A 105 4.06 -4.19 4.96
N ALA A 106 4.62 -5.39 5.12
CA ALA A 106 5.78 -5.86 4.37
C ALA A 106 5.50 -6.03 2.87
N ASP A 107 4.29 -6.44 2.50
CA ASP A 107 3.83 -6.57 1.11
C ASP A 107 3.18 -5.26 0.59
N ASP A 108 3.39 -4.12 1.26
CA ASP A 108 2.91 -2.83 0.75
C ASP A 108 3.69 -2.38 -0.51
N PRO A 109 3.01 -2.01 -1.61
CA PRO A 109 3.67 -1.59 -2.85
C PRO A 109 4.57 -0.36 -2.71
N LEU A 110 4.25 0.59 -1.82
CA LEU A 110 5.07 1.78 -1.61
C LEU A 110 6.35 1.42 -0.84
N LEU A 111 6.23 0.54 0.16
CA LEU A 111 7.39 0.04 0.89
C LEU A 111 8.31 -0.76 -0.04
N GLU A 112 7.76 -1.67 -0.83
CA GLU A 112 8.51 -2.40 -1.85
C GLU A 112 9.25 -1.44 -2.79
N ARG A 113 8.56 -0.44 -3.34
CA ARG A 113 9.16 0.54 -4.25
C ARG A 113 10.26 1.35 -3.58
N PHE A 114 10.08 1.74 -2.31
CA PHE A 114 11.12 2.40 -1.54
C PHE A 114 12.36 1.53 -1.38
N MET A 115 12.18 0.23 -1.10
CA MET A 115 13.27 -0.72 -0.96
C MET A 115 14.00 -0.98 -2.27
N LEU A 116 13.27 -1.13 -3.38
CA LEU A 116 13.82 -1.30 -4.74
C LEU A 116 14.67 -0.10 -5.19
N LEU A 117 14.36 1.10 -4.69
CA LEU A 117 15.06 2.34 -5.03
C LEU A 117 16.21 2.67 -4.07
N GLN A 118 16.50 1.82 -3.09
CA GLN A 118 17.61 2.07 -2.19
C GLN A 118 18.94 2.06 -2.95
N PRO A 119 19.88 2.96 -2.59
CA PRO A 119 21.23 2.91 -3.14
C PRO A 119 21.93 1.61 -2.73
N PRO A 120 22.96 1.17 -3.48
CA PRO A 120 23.76 0.01 -3.13
C PRO A 120 24.37 0.16 -1.73
N ASP A 121 24.19 -0.85 -0.87
CA ASP A 121 24.84 -0.89 0.44
C ASP A 121 26.25 -1.50 0.33
N HIS A 122 27.24 -0.63 0.41
CA HIS A 122 28.65 -1.02 0.38
C HIS A 122 29.23 -1.36 1.76
N VAL A 123 28.49 -1.09 2.85
CA VAL A 123 28.98 -1.19 4.23
C VAL A 123 28.45 -2.43 4.93
N ALA A 124 27.27 -2.94 4.54
CA ALA A 124 26.68 -4.12 5.16
C ALA A 124 27.65 -5.30 5.22
N GLU A 125 27.78 -5.89 6.41
CA GLU A 125 28.71 -6.98 6.72
C GLU A 125 28.12 -8.37 6.46
N GLY A 126 26.87 -8.45 5.98
CA GLY A 126 26.21 -9.71 5.66
C GLY A 126 27.04 -10.51 4.67
N ARG A 127 27.28 -11.80 4.97
CA ARG A 127 28.19 -12.64 4.20
C ARG A 127 27.80 -12.73 2.72
N ALA A 128 26.51 -12.93 2.44
CA ALA A 128 25.99 -12.95 1.08
C ALA A 128 26.31 -11.65 0.31
N LEU A 129 26.15 -10.49 0.95
CA LEU A 129 26.49 -9.19 0.32
C LEU A 129 27.99 -9.04 0.12
N VAL A 130 28.82 -9.49 1.06
CA VAL A 130 30.28 -9.47 0.95
C VAL A 130 30.76 -10.37 -0.19
N GLU A 131 30.24 -11.59 -0.28
CA GLU A 131 30.57 -12.55 -1.33
C GLU A 131 30.07 -12.05 -2.70
N TRP A 132 28.87 -11.48 -2.75
CA TRP A 132 28.35 -10.88 -3.97
C TRP A 132 29.22 -9.71 -4.45
N ARG A 133 29.57 -8.77 -3.58
CA ARG A 133 30.48 -7.64 -3.91
C ARG A 133 31.83 -8.11 -4.46
N ARG A 134 32.32 -9.27 -4.03
CA ARG A 134 33.54 -9.88 -4.58
C ARG A 134 33.29 -10.48 -5.95
N THR A 135 32.19 -11.22 -6.10
CA THR A 135 31.85 -12.00 -7.30
C THR A 135 31.49 -11.10 -8.49
N ILE A 136 30.73 -10.01 -8.27
CA ILE A 136 30.30 -9.10 -9.34
C ILE A 136 31.47 -8.43 -10.07
N LYS A 137 32.58 -8.16 -9.36
CA LYS A 137 33.76 -7.51 -9.93
C LYS A 137 34.46 -8.37 -10.99
N SER A 138 34.36 -9.70 -10.86
CA SER A 138 34.94 -10.65 -11.82
C SER A 138 33.97 -11.07 -12.92
N ALA A 139 32.66 -10.80 -12.77
CA ALA A 139 31.65 -11.19 -13.74
C ALA A 139 31.65 -10.27 -14.97
N GLY A 140 31.33 -10.82 -16.15
CA GLY A 140 31.20 -10.03 -17.38
C GLY A 140 29.94 -9.17 -17.38
N THR A 141 29.92 -8.02 -18.07
CA THR A 141 28.73 -7.14 -18.06
C THR A 141 27.48 -7.83 -18.61
N ALA A 142 27.60 -8.61 -19.69
CA ALA A 142 26.45 -9.35 -20.24
C ALA A 142 25.85 -10.34 -19.24
N GLU A 143 26.69 -11.00 -18.45
CA GLU A 143 26.27 -11.90 -17.37
C GLU A 143 25.60 -11.12 -16.23
N LEU A 144 26.13 -9.95 -15.86
CA LEU A 144 25.51 -9.10 -14.84
C LEU A 144 24.13 -8.59 -15.26
N VAL A 145 23.92 -8.29 -16.55
CA VAL A 145 22.60 -7.87 -17.08
C VAL A 145 21.58 -9.01 -17.00
N ASP A 146 21.98 -10.24 -17.34
CA ASP A 146 21.15 -11.44 -17.20
C ASP A 146 20.82 -11.73 -15.73
N VAL A 147 21.83 -11.66 -14.85
CA VAL A 147 21.64 -11.81 -13.40
C VAL A 147 20.71 -10.75 -12.84
N LEU A 148 20.88 -9.48 -13.21
CA LEU A 148 20.03 -8.38 -12.75
C LEU A 148 18.57 -8.61 -13.15
N SER A 149 18.34 -9.12 -14.36
CA SER A 149 17.01 -9.45 -14.84
C SER A 149 16.37 -10.53 -13.97
N ARG A 150 17.10 -11.59 -13.62
CA ARG A 150 16.64 -12.66 -12.71
C ARG A 150 16.43 -12.15 -11.28
N GLN A 151 17.28 -11.25 -10.79
CA GLN A 151 17.10 -10.61 -9.48
C GLN A 151 15.83 -9.76 -9.40
N TYR A 152 15.27 -9.33 -10.54
CA TYR A 152 13.97 -8.66 -10.60
C TYR A 152 12.80 -9.59 -10.85
N GLU A 153 13.04 -10.88 -11.12
CA GLU A 153 11.94 -11.83 -11.31
C GLU A 153 11.22 -12.09 -9.98
N PRO A 154 9.88 -12.04 -9.97
CA PRO A 154 9.11 -12.35 -8.78
C PRO A 154 9.26 -13.81 -8.35
N SER A 155 9.49 -14.04 -7.06
CA SER A 155 9.62 -15.41 -6.53
C SER A 155 8.37 -15.85 -5.75
N PRO A 156 7.77 -17.02 -6.09
CA PRO A 156 6.63 -17.60 -5.37
C PRO A 156 7.01 -18.18 -3.99
N THR A 157 8.32 -18.36 -3.74
CA THR A 157 8.88 -18.91 -2.51
C THR A 157 9.58 -17.88 -1.63
N ASP A 158 9.53 -16.60 -2.01
CA ASP A 158 10.25 -15.55 -1.32
C ASP A 158 9.74 -15.32 0.10
N THR A 159 10.67 -15.16 1.05
CA THR A 159 10.38 -14.58 2.36
C THR A 159 10.65 -13.08 2.33
N PRO A 160 10.11 -12.28 3.27
CA PRO A 160 10.44 -10.85 3.34
C PRO A 160 11.96 -10.61 3.38
N GLU A 161 12.70 -11.40 4.16
CA GLU A 161 14.16 -11.28 4.31
C GLU A 161 14.91 -11.59 3.02
N ALA A 162 14.53 -12.68 2.34
CA ALA A 162 15.13 -13.04 1.05
C ALA A 162 14.87 -11.97 -0.01
N ARG A 163 13.67 -11.36 0.01
CA ARG A 163 13.31 -10.26 -0.88
C ARG A 163 14.11 -8.99 -0.62
N VAL A 164 14.29 -8.61 0.65
CA VAL A 164 15.18 -7.48 1.03
C VAL A 164 16.59 -7.72 0.52
N LEU A 165 17.14 -8.92 0.77
CA LEU A 165 18.47 -9.28 0.32
C LEU A 165 18.58 -9.22 -1.20
N ARG A 166 17.57 -9.73 -1.93
CA ARG A 166 17.48 -9.65 -3.40
C ARG A 166 17.57 -8.20 -3.90
N TYR A 167 16.87 -7.26 -3.26
CA TYR A 167 16.95 -5.83 -3.61
C TYR A 167 18.34 -5.26 -3.38
N GLN A 168 18.98 -5.61 -2.26
CA GLN A 168 20.34 -5.17 -1.96
C GLN A 168 21.36 -5.73 -2.96
N LEU A 169 21.23 -7.01 -3.32
CA LEU A 169 22.06 -7.65 -4.35
C LEU A 169 21.83 -6.98 -5.72
N ALA A 170 20.58 -6.72 -6.10
CA ALA A 170 20.23 -6.03 -7.34
C ALA A 170 20.76 -4.60 -7.40
N ALA A 171 20.71 -3.85 -6.30
CA ALA A 171 21.27 -2.51 -6.21
C ALA A 171 22.79 -2.52 -6.43
N LEU A 172 23.50 -3.51 -5.87
CA LEU A 172 24.94 -3.72 -6.11
C LEU A 172 25.23 -4.08 -7.58
N THR A 173 24.46 -5.00 -8.16
CA THR A 173 24.58 -5.40 -9.57
C THR A 173 24.36 -4.21 -10.50
N ARG A 174 23.32 -3.41 -10.22
CA ARG A 174 22.97 -2.21 -11.00
C ARG A 174 24.08 -1.17 -10.93
N ALA A 175 24.61 -0.90 -9.74
CA ALA A 175 25.69 0.05 -9.56
C ALA A 175 26.98 -0.39 -10.28
N GLU A 176 27.25 -1.69 -10.33
CA GLU A 176 28.39 -2.24 -11.06
C GLU A 176 28.23 -2.08 -12.58
N ILE A 177 27.04 -2.33 -13.14
CA ILE A 177 26.76 -2.11 -14.57
C ILE A 177 26.85 -0.62 -14.92
N ASP A 178 26.27 0.25 -14.07
CA ASP A 178 26.31 1.70 -14.25
C ASP A 178 27.75 2.25 -14.20
N GLY A 179 28.54 1.76 -13.23
CA GLY A 179 29.96 2.11 -13.09
C GLY A 179 30.82 1.68 -14.29
N ARG A 180 30.36 0.69 -15.08
CA ARG A 180 30.98 0.27 -16.34
C ARG A 180 30.52 1.11 -17.54
N GLY A 181 29.52 1.98 -17.37
CA GLY A 181 28.95 2.83 -18.42
C GLY A 181 28.03 2.08 -19.39
N ASP A 182 27.54 0.90 -19.00
CA ASP A 182 26.65 0.08 -19.81
C ASP A 182 25.17 0.43 -19.59
N ALA A 183 24.32 0.06 -20.55
CA ALA A 183 22.89 0.35 -20.49
C ALA A 183 22.20 -0.44 -19.37
N LEU A 184 21.52 0.26 -18.47
CA LEU A 184 20.81 -0.34 -17.36
C LEU A 184 19.43 -0.87 -17.80
N PRO A 185 19.05 -2.09 -17.37
CA PRO A 185 17.67 -2.55 -17.46
C PRO A 185 16.70 -1.60 -16.75
N ALA A 186 15.48 -1.49 -17.27
CA ALA A 186 14.42 -0.74 -16.61
C ALA A 186 14.08 -1.38 -15.26
N LEU A 187 13.73 -0.54 -14.28
CA LEU A 187 13.26 -1.03 -12.99
C LEU A 187 11.86 -1.64 -13.14
N PRO A 188 11.59 -2.80 -12.54
CA PRO A 188 10.25 -3.39 -12.55
C PRO A 188 9.28 -2.54 -11.71
N HIS A 189 7.99 -2.71 -11.95
CA HIS A 189 6.94 -2.09 -11.13
C HIS A 189 6.76 -2.78 -9.77
N GLY A 190 7.22 -4.02 -9.64
CA GLY A 190 7.22 -4.82 -8.42
C GLY A 190 7.84 -6.20 -8.69
N THR A 191 8.24 -6.88 -7.62
CA THR A 191 8.88 -8.20 -7.65
C THR A 191 8.15 -9.20 -6.74
N VAL A 192 6.97 -8.85 -6.23
CA VAL A 192 6.13 -9.78 -5.47
C VAL A 192 5.41 -10.74 -6.42
N ALA A 193 5.60 -12.04 -6.22
CA ALA A 193 4.85 -13.04 -6.98
C ALA A 193 3.38 -13.06 -6.55
N GLN A 194 2.49 -12.82 -7.52
CA GLN A 194 1.04 -12.92 -7.34
C GLN A 194 0.59 -14.39 -7.30
N ASP A 195 1.17 -15.24 -8.14
CA ASP A 195 0.96 -16.69 -8.09
C ASP A 195 1.91 -17.32 -7.07
N ARG A 196 1.36 -17.81 -5.96
CA ARG A 196 2.08 -18.59 -4.94
C ARG A 196 1.53 -20.01 -4.79
N SER A 197 0.96 -20.55 -5.86
CA SER A 197 0.45 -21.91 -5.91
C SER A 197 1.54 -22.93 -5.54
N SER A 198 1.13 -24.12 -5.08
CA SER A 198 2.06 -25.22 -4.79
C SER A 198 2.89 -25.60 -6.01
N GLN A 199 2.32 -25.51 -7.22
CA GLN A 199 3.00 -25.78 -8.47
C GLN A 199 4.08 -24.73 -8.77
N ALA A 200 3.75 -23.44 -8.66
CA ALA A 200 4.72 -22.36 -8.87
C ALA A 200 5.89 -22.45 -7.86
N ARG A 201 5.57 -22.75 -6.59
CA ARG A 201 6.59 -22.96 -5.56
C ARG A 201 7.49 -24.15 -5.85
N LYS A 202 6.91 -25.27 -6.27
CA LYS A 202 7.68 -26.47 -6.63
C LYS A 202 8.63 -26.21 -7.80
N ALA A 203 8.15 -25.57 -8.87
CA ALA A 203 8.98 -25.23 -10.02
C ALA A 203 10.16 -24.33 -9.63
N ARG A 204 9.92 -23.36 -8.74
CA ARG A 204 10.98 -22.48 -8.22
C ARG A 204 11.99 -23.24 -7.34
N SER A 205 11.53 -24.16 -6.50
CA SER A 205 12.41 -25.02 -5.70
C SER A 205 13.30 -25.92 -6.56
N GLU A 206 12.76 -26.53 -7.62
CA GLU A 206 13.52 -27.33 -8.58
C GLU A 206 14.59 -26.48 -9.28
N ASP A 207 14.26 -25.25 -9.67
CA ASP A 207 15.21 -24.34 -10.30
C ASP A 207 16.37 -23.96 -9.38
N LEU A 208 16.09 -23.68 -8.12
CA LEU A 208 17.13 -23.35 -7.14
C LEU A 208 18.01 -24.54 -6.79
N ALA A 209 17.43 -25.74 -6.72
CA ALA A 209 18.20 -26.96 -6.57
C ALA A 209 19.13 -27.18 -7.77
N ARG A 210 18.69 -26.83 -8.99
CA ARG A 210 19.54 -26.85 -10.19
C ARG A 210 20.71 -25.88 -10.07
N VAL A 211 20.46 -24.63 -9.66
CA VAL A 211 21.50 -23.61 -9.47
C VAL A 211 22.50 -24.06 -8.39
N TRP A 212 22.01 -24.62 -7.28
CA TRP A 212 22.84 -25.20 -6.23
C TRP A 212 23.73 -26.34 -6.73
N ARG A 213 23.15 -27.29 -7.47
CA ARG A 213 23.84 -28.47 -7.99
C ARG A 213 24.87 -28.14 -9.07
N ALA A 214 24.68 -27.06 -9.81
CA ALA A 214 25.66 -26.57 -10.77
C ALA A 214 26.98 -26.12 -10.10
N GLY A 215 26.95 -25.86 -8.79
CA GLY A 215 28.11 -25.49 -8.00
C GLY A 215 28.45 -23.99 -8.07
N PRO A 216 29.64 -23.60 -7.58
CA PRO A 216 30.05 -22.19 -7.49
C PRO A 216 29.97 -21.48 -8.83
N SER A 217 29.08 -20.48 -8.91
CA SER A 217 28.84 -19.69 -10.12
C SER A 217 28.32 -18.31 -9.75
N VAL A 218 28.39 -17.35 -10.67
CA VAL A 218 27.81 -16.00 -10.46
C VAL A 218 26.32 -16.11 -10.14
N ALA A 219 25.59 -16.98 -10.85
CA ALA A 219 24.18 -17.23 -10.61
C ALA A 219 23.88 -17.75 -9.19
N LEU A 220 24.74 -18.62 -8.64
CA LEU A 220 24.58 -19.13 -7.28
C LEU A 220 24.68 -18.02 -6.23
N PHE A 221 25.71 -17.17 -6.34
CA PHE A 221 25.92 -16.09 -5.36
C PHE A 221 24.95 -14.90 -5.55
N ALA A 222 24.33 -14.79 -6.72
CA ALA A 222 23.31 -13.79 -7.01
C ALA A 222 21.94 -14.13 -6.39
N GLU A 223 21.75 -15.38 -5.97
CA GLU A 223 20.46 -15.90 -5.54
C GLU A 223 20.24 -15.72 -4.04
N ALA A 224 19.41 -14.74 -3.68
CA ALA A 224 19.13 -14.38 -2.30
C ALA A 224 18.53 -15.55 -1.50
N GLU A 225 17.70 -16.38 -2.13
CA GLU A 225 17.03 -17.48 -1.45
C GLU A 225 17.97 -18.67 -1.12
N LEU A 226 19.18 -18.70 -1.70
CA LEU A 226 20.22 -19.72 -1.44
C LEU A 226 21.28 -19.24 -0.43
N ALA A 227 21.29 -17.95 -0.07
CA ALA A 227 22.23 -17.39 0.89
C ALA A 227 22.27 -18.13 2.26
N PRO A 228 21.13 -18.52 2.87
CA PRO A 228 21.16 -19.34 4.09
C PRO A 228 21.85 -20.69 3.91
N THR A 229 21.64 -21.32 2.74
CA THR A 229 22.22 -22.63 2.45
C THR A 229 23.73 -22.53 2.23
N LEU A 230 24.18 -21.49 1.54
CA LEU A 230 25.60 -21.15 1.41
C LEU A 230 26.25 -20.93 2.79
N ASP A 231 25.57 -20.22 3.69
CA ASP A 231 26.04 -19.98 5.04
C ASP A 231 26.19 -21.28 5.85
N LEU A 232 25.20 -22.17 5.76
CA LEU A 232 25.25 -23.49 6.41
C LEU A 232 26.39 -24.36 5.85
N PHE A 233 26.51 -24.43 4.53
CA PHE A 233 27.53 -25.26 3.88
C PHE A 233 28.93 -24.82 4.28
N ALA A 234 29.22 -23.52 4.20
CA ALA A 234 30.52 -23.02 4.55
C ALA A 234 30.76 -22.89 6.08
N LYS A 235 29.72 -22.99 6.91
CA LYS A 235 29.90 -23.25 8.35
C LYS A 235 30.37 -24.69 8.57
N ALA A 236 29.73 -25.66 7.91
CA ALA A 236 30.11 -27.06 8.02
C ALA A 236 31.53 -27.33 7.50
N GLU A 237 31.93 -26.68 6.42
CA GLU A 237 33.30 -26.71 5.90
C GLU A 237 34.31 -26.27 6.98
N ARG A 238 34.11 -25.09 7.57
CA ARG A 238 34.99 -24.55 8.62
C ARG A 238 35.05 -25.39 9.89
N GLU A 239 33.95 -26.02 10.28
CA GLU A 239 33.90 -26.87 11.47
C GLU A 239 34.65 -28.19 11.28
N ARG A 240 34.76 -28.67 10.03
CA ARG A 240 35.39 -29.95 9.70
C ARG A 240 36.82 -29.80 9.18
N GLU A 241 37.15 -28.64 8.63
CA GLU A 241 38.51 -28.30 8.19
C GLU A 241 39.52 -28.46 9.33
N GLY A 242 40.57 -29.24 9.10
CA GLY A 242 41.62 -29.54 10.09
C GLY A 242 41.26 -30.58 11.15
N THR A 243 40.02 -31.09 11.20
CA THR A 243 39.60 -32.14 12.15
C THR A 243 39.64 -33.54 11.55
N ILE A 244 39.47 -33.65 10.24
CA ILE A 244 39.47 -34.91 9.47
C ILE A 244 40.43 -34.80 8.29
N GLY A 245 40.82 -35.94 7.72
CA GLY A 245 41.69 -35.97 6.53
C GLY A 245 41.00 -35.35 5.31
N GLU A 246 41.77 -34.74 4.40
CA GLU A 246 41.26 -34.00 3.23
C GLU A 246 40.32 -34.84 2.34
N ALA A 247 40.66 -36.10 2.08
CA ALA A 247 39.80 -37.00 1.29
C ALA A 247 38.46 -37.27 1.97
N GLN A 248 38.44 -37.36 3.31
CA GLN A 248 37.22 -37.55 4.08
C GLN A 248 36.40 -36.26 4.12
N LEU A 249 37.05 -35.11 4.30
CA LEU A 249 36.40 -33.80 4.23
C LEU A 249 35.70 -33.59 2.89
N SER A 250 36.39 -33.89 1.79
CA SER A 250 35.82 -33.80 0.44
C SER A 250 34.59 -34.69 0.25
N ALA A 251 34.66 -35.95 0.70
CA ALA A 251 33.55 -36.89 0.61
C ALA A 251 32.34 -36.43 1.46
N GLU A 252 32.59 -35.94 2.67
CA GLU A 252 31.55 -35.45 3.57
C GLU A 252 30.89 -34.16 3.05
N LEU A 253 31.67 -33.23 2.49
CA LEU A 253 31.13 -32.02 1.87
C LEU A 253 30.35 -32.32 0.59
N ALA A 254 30.77 -33.30 -0.21
CA ALA A 254 30.01 -33.75 -1.36
C ALA A 254 28.66 -34.36 -0.93
N ALA A 255 28.65 -35.18 0.12
CA ALA A 255 27.42 -35.73 0.68
C ALA A 255 26.48 -34.62 1.22
N LEU A 256 27.02 -33.65 1.95
CA LEU A 256 26.26 -32.50 2.44
C LEU A 256 25.71 -31.64 1.30
N HIS A 257 26.50 -31.42 0.24
CA HIS A 257 26.05 -30.68 -0.94
C HIS A 257 24.87 -31.38 -1.63
N GLY A 258 24.93 -32.71 -1.77
CA GLY A 258 23.83 -33.53 -2.27
C GLY A 258 22.57 -33.42 -1.39
N GLU A 259 22.72 -33.64 -0.08
CA GLU A 259 21.61 -33.57 0.88
C GLU A 259 20.92 -32.20 0.87
N LEU A 260 21.69 -31.10 0.88
CA LEU A 260 21.13 -29.75 0.81
C LEU A 260 20.40 -29.51 -0.52
N GLY A 261 20.90 -30.06 -1.63
CA GLY A 261 20.24 -29.99 -2.93
C GLY A 261 18.87 -30.67 -2.91
N ASP A 262 18.78 -31.87 -2.33
CA ASP A 262 17.52 -32.62 -2.22
C ASP A 262 16.50 -31.92 -1.33
N ARG A 263 16.97 -31.29 -0.24
CA ARG A 263 16.13 -30.48 0.65
C ARG A 263 15.59 -29.22 -0.04
N ILE A 264 16.42 -28.51 -0.80
CA ILE A 264 15.99 -27.35 -1.59
C ILE A 264 14.91 -27.77 -2.60
N GLU A 265 15.12 -28.89 -3.30
CA GLU A 265 14.17 -29.42 -4.28
C GLU A 265 12.82 -29.81 -3.63
N ALA A 266 12.85 -30.37 -2.42
CA ALA A 266 11.66 -30.63 -1.61
C ALA A 266 10.96 -29.35 -1.09
N GLY A 267 11.60 -28.18 -1.24
CA GLY A 267 11.08 -26.89 -0.79
C GLY A 267 11.41 -26.55 0.67
N GLU A 268 12.30 -27.31 1.32
CA GLU A 268 12.80 -26.98 2.65
C GLU A 268 13.85 -25.87 2.57
N ARG A 269 13.65 -24.79 3.33
CA ARG A 269 14.61 -23.67 3.36
C ARG A 269 15.14 -23.38 4.75
N PRO A 270 16.47 -23.32 4.93
CA PRO A 270 17.05 -22.66 6.08
C PRO A 270 16.74 -21.16 6.03
N SER A 271 16.43 -20.55 7.17
CA SER A 271 16.24 -19.10 7.28
C SER A 271 17.59 -18.39 7.46
N LEU A 272 17.75 -17.20 6.85
CA LEU A 272 18.92 -16.34 7.09
C LEU A 272 19.07 -16.08 8.60
N PRO A 273 20.27 -16.26 9.19
CA PRO A 273 20.50 -15.83 10.56
C PRO A 273 20.29 -14.32 10.66
N ARG A 274 19.48 -13.86 11.63
CA ARG A 274 19.36 -12.44 11.94
C ARG A 274 20.76 -11.89 12.25
N GLY A 275 21.13 -10.80 11.59
CA GLY A 275 22.43 -10.15 11.73
C GLY A 275 22.90 -10.08 13.18
N ARG A 276 24.17 -10.47 13.36
CA ARG A 276 24.92 -10.59 14.61
C ARG A 276 24.49 -9.55 15.65
N GLU A 277 24.01 -10.05 16.78
CA GLU A 277 23.96 -9.30 18.03
C GLU A 277 25.38 -8.90 18.41
N THR A 278 25.69 -7.61 18.28
CA THR A 278 26.72 -7.00 19.09
C THR A 278 26.24 -7.09 20.53
N ASN A 279 26.74 -8.10 21.25
CA ASN A 279 26.75 -8.14 22.71
C ASN A 279 27.42 -6.86 23.23
N ALA A 280 26.63 -5.83 23.48
CA ALA A 280 27.01 -4.62 24.17
C ALA A 280 25.83 -4.17 25.02
N GLY A 281 25.60 -4.88 26.12
CA GLY A 281 24.45 -4.60 26.97
C GLY A 281 24.29 -5.42 28.24
N GLU A 282 25.25 -6.25 28.67
CA GLU A 282 25.37 -6.56 30.10
C GLU A 282 25.86 -5.30 30.82
N ARG A 283 24.96 -4.35 31.04
CA ARG A 283 25.05 -3.43 32.17
C ARG A 283 23.85 -3.71 33.04
N SER A 284 24.11 -4.59 34.00
CA SER A 284 23.40 -4.76 35.25
C SER A 284 22.75 -3.45 35.69
N SER A 285 21.45 -3.30 35.46
CA SER A 285 20.60 -2.38 36.19
C SER A 285 20.22 -3.07 37.50
N ALA A 286 21.19 -3.17 38.40
CA ALA A 286 20.91 -3.27 39.82
C ALA A 286 20.24 -1.95 40.23
N ILE A 287 18.91 -1.89 40.05
CA ILE A 287 18.08 -0.86 40.65
C ILE A 287 17.90 -1.27 42.10
N GLU A 288 18.74 -0.68 42.93
CA GLU A 288 18.62 -0.61 44.38
C GLU A 288 17.24 -0.03 44.72
N ALA A 289 16.34 -0.86 45.26
CA ALA A 289 15.05 -0.42 45.75
C ALA A 289 15.24 0.25 47.13
N ASP A 290 15.64 1.53 47.13
CA ASP A 290 15.45 2.40 48.29
C ASP A 290 13.96 2.74 48.37
N ASN A 291 13.24 2.02 49.24
CA ASN A 291 11.87 2.34 49.60
C ASN A 291 11.80 2.68 51.09
N SER A 292 12.41 3.80 51.45
CA SER A 292 12.28 4.41 52.77
C SER A 292 11.17 5.47 52.78
N ARG A 293 10.05 5.07 53.40
CA ARG A 293 9.07 5.88 54.19
C ARG A 293 8.26 6.98 53.49
N ARG A 294 6.95 6.71 53.37
CA ARG A 294 5.88 7.60 53.86
C ARG A 294 4.67 6.81 54.38
N ARG A 295 4.58 6.61 55.69
CA ARG A 295 3.40 6.82 56.56
C ARG A 295 3.81 6.62 58.01
#